data_AF-A0A349M1Y3-F1
#
_entry.id   AF-A0A349M1Y3-F1
#
_cell.length_a   1.000
_cell.length_b   1.000
_cell.length_c   1.000
_cell.angle_alpha   90.00
_cell.angle_beta   90.00
_cell.angle_gamma   90.00
#
_symmetry.space_group_name_H-M   'P 1'
#
loop_
_entity.id
_entity.type
_entity.pdbx_description
1 polymer ?
#
loop_
_entity_poly.entity_id
_entity_poly.type
_entity_poly.pdbx_seq_one_letter_code
_entity_poly.pdbx_strand_id
1 'polypeptide(L)'
;MSLGNKWLWNDVSTSRNSKKRRGSHQKEGVLYAFGRGIKQGFAAPNAEVYDLVPTVLHSMGLPLPHEFDGHILHELFVEERGQDDPALTMKNKGTEGGLAQRKLKKLLEV
;
A
#
# COMPACT_ATOMS: atom_id res chain seq x y z
N MET A 1 19.17 13.13 8.68
CA MET A 1 18.59 14.32 8.01
C MET A 1 17.41 14.83 8.85
N SER A 2 17.44 16.07 9.36
CA SER A 2 16.26 16.68 10.02
C SER A 2 15.57 17.64 9.05
N LEU A 3 14.94 17.09 8.03
CA LEU A 3 14.07 17.89 7.16
C LEU A 3 12.72 18.06 7.87
N GLY A 4 12.34 19.30 8.13
CA GLY A 4 11.04 19.67 8.69
C GLY A 4 11.09 20.13 10.15
N ASN A 5 10.45 21.28 10.41
CA ASN A 5 10.23 21.78 11.75
C ASN A 5 9.44 20.74 12.55
N LYS A 6 10.05 20.10 13.56
CA LYS A 6 9.39 19.07 14.42
C LYS A 6 8.06 19.55 15.00
N TRP A 7 7.92 20.87 15.20
CA TRP A 7 6.71 21.54 15.66
C TRP A 7 5.52 21.50 14.67
N LEU A 8 5.73 21.15 13.40
CA LEU A 8 4.66 21.06 12.41
C LEU A 8 3.89 19.73 12.48
N TRP A 9 4.55 18.67 12.94
CA TRP A 9 4.04 17.29 12.95
C TRP A 9 3.34 16.94 14.25
N ASN A 10 3.82 17.49 15.38
CA ASN A 10 3.31 17.18 16.72
C ASN A 10 2.70 18.43 17.34
N ASP A 11 1.49 18.84 16.89
CA ASP A 11 0.68 19.81 17.64
C ASP A 11 0.03 19.09 18.84
N VAL A 12 0.87 18.63 19.77
CA VAL A 12 0.44 18.26 21.12
C VAL A 12 0.21 19.58 21.81
N SER A 13 -1.07 19.90 22.05
CA SER A 13 -1.65 21.13 22.60
C SER A 13 -0.89 21.80 23.76
N THR A 14 0.30 22.33 23.51
CA THR A 14 1.18 22.86 24.57
C THR A 14 1.58 24.30 24.25
N SER A 15 0.57 25.15 24.03
CA SER A 15 0.76 26.59 24.16
C SER A 15 -0.52 27.23 24.70
N ARG A 16 -0.37 27.97 25.81
CA ARG A 16 -1.40 28.76 26.50
C ARG A 16 -1.99 29.91 25.66
N ASN A 17 -1.85 29.88 24.33
CA ASN A 17 -2.40 30.87 23.41
C ASN A 17 -3.09 30.15 22.24
N SER A 18 -4.37 29.89 22.42
CA SER A 18 -5.24 28.99 21.66
C SER A 18 -5.73 29.56 20.32
N LYS A 19 -4.83 30.00 19.45
CA LYS A 19 -5.17 29.97 18.00
C LYS A 19 -5.09 28.52 17.54
N LYS A 20 -6.14 27.74 17.83
CA LYS A 20 -6.38 26.37 17.35
C LYS A 20 -6.00 26.30 15.87
N ARG A 21 -4.85 25.72 15.55
CA ARG A 21 -4.51 25.38 14.16
C ARG A 21 -5.53 24.34 13.72
N ARG A 22 -6.37 24.68 12.74
CA ARG A 22 -7.36 23.76 12.17
C ARG A 22 -6.63 22.95 11.12
N GLY A 23 -6.30 21.69 11.44
CA GLY A 23 -5.55 20.79 10.58
C GLY A 23 -4.07 20.69 10.98
N SER A 24 -3.73 19.61 11.69
CA SER A 24 -2.35 19.15 11.87
C SER A 24 -2.17 17.84 11.10
N HIS A 25 -0.97 17.61 10.55
CA HIS A 25 -0.64 16.36 9.89
C HIS A 25 -0.05 15.41 10.92
N GLN A 26 -0.56 14.17 10.99
CA GLN A 26 0.06 13.11 11.76
C GLN A 26 1.16 12.46 10.94
N LYS A 27 2.29 12.12 11.58
CA LYS A 27 3.40 11.44 10.92
C LYS A 27 3.08 9.95 10.71
N GLU A 28 2.43 9.35 11.69
CA GLU A 28 2.03 7.95 11.68
C GLU A 28 0.69 7.79 10.94
N GLY A 29 0.71 6.99 9.88
CA GLY A 29 -0.49 6.64 9.11
C GLY A 29 -1.23 5.44 9.69
N VAL A 30 -2.34 5.06 9.04
CA VAL A 30 -3.10 3.84 9.35
C VAL A 30 -3.26 3.02 8.08
N LEU A 31 -2.90 1.74 8.14
CA LEU A 31 -3.07 0.77 7.06
C LEU A 31 -4.11 -0.28 7.46
N TYR A 32 -5.16 -0.41 6.65
CA TYR A 32 -6.10 -1.53 6.71
C TYR A 32 -6.17 -2.20 5.34
N ALA A 33 -6.08 -3.52 5.33
CA ALA A 33 -6.32 -4.34 4.15
C ALA A 33 -7.34 -5.42 4.49
N PHE A 34 -8.24 -5.70 3.57
CA PHE A 34 -9.27 -6.71 3.72
C PHE A 34 -9.68 -7.25 2.36
N GLY A 35 -9.96 -8.55 2.31
CA GLY A 35 -10.45 -9.22 1.11
C GLY A 35 -9.84 -10.60 0.93
N ARG A 36 -10.24 -11.28 -0.14
CA ARG A 36 -9.66 -12.56 -0.55
C ARG A 36 -8.15 -12.36 -0.77
N GLY A 37 -7.34 -13.22 -0.16
CA GLY A 37 -5.88 -13.16 -0.29
C GLY A 37 -5.18 -12.31 0.77
N ILE A 38 -5.89 -11.58 1.63
CA ILE A 38 -5.29 -10.82 2.74
C ILE A 38 -5.30 -11.65 4.02
N LYS A 39 -4.15 -11.70 4.72
CA LYS A 39 -3.96 -12.43 5.96
C LYS A 39 -4.70 -11.75 7.12
N GLN A 40 -5.54 -12.52 7.83
CA GLN A 40 -6.25 -12.02 9.01
C GLN A 40 -5.30 -11.87 10.20
N GLY A 41 -5.47 -10.80 10.98
CA GLY A 41 -4.71 -10.56 12.22
C GLY A 41 -3.25 -10.19 12.00
N PHE A 42 -2.85 -9.93 10.75
CA PHE A 42 -1.52 -9.42 10.44
C PHE A 42 -1.41 -7.96 10.88
N ALA A 43 -0.40 -7.68 11.70
CA ALA A 43 0.05 -6.32 11.99
C ALA A 43 1.30 -6.06 11.15
N ALA A 44 1.39 -4.88 10.55
CA ALA A 44 2.51 -4.47 9.71
C ALA A 44 3.41 -3.46 10.48
N PRO A 45 4.21 -3.91 11.47
CA PRO A 45 4.91 -3.01 12.40
C PRO A 45 5.97 -2.14 11.72
N ASN A 46 6.49 -2.58 10.57
CA ASN A 46 7.54 -1.90 9.83
C ASN A 46 7.08 -1.40 8.45
N ALA A 47 5.77 -1.34 8.21
CA ALA A 47 5.26 -0.85 6.94
C ALA A 47 5.47 0.66 6.80
N GLU A 48 6.00 1.07 5.67
CA GLU A 48 6.15 2.46 5.29
C GLU A 48 5.15 2.85 4.20
N VAL A 49 4.89 4.15 4.04
CA VAL A 49 4.01 4.65 2.98
C VAL A 49 4.53 4.29 1.57
N TYR A 50 5.84 4.12 1.43
CA TYR A 50 6.51 3.73 0.19
C TYR A 50 6.19 2.30 -0.24
N ASP A 51 5.82 1.43 0.70
CA ASP A 51 5.49 0.03 0.43
C ASP A 51 4.10 -0.13 -0.22
N LEU A 52 3.23 0.89 -0.12
CA LEU A 52 1.86 0.81 -0.60
C LEU A 52 1.78 0.59 -2.11
N VAL A 53 2.55 1.35 -2.90
CA VAL A 53 2.49 1.27 -4.36
C VAL A 53 2.94 -0.11 -4.88
N PRO A 54 4.14 -0.62 -4.55
CA PRO A 54 4.56 -1.94 -5.01
C PRO A 54 3.62 -3.04 -4.49
N THR A 55 3.11 -2.95 -3.26
CA THR A 55 2.16 -3.92 -2.69
C THR A 55 0.83 -3.96 -3.45
N VAL A 56 0.24 -2.81 -3.76
CA VAL A 56 -1.04 -2.74 -4.50
C VAL A 56 -0.86 -3.23 -5.93
N LEU A 57 0.18 -2.81 -6.64
CA LEU A 57 0.46 -3.29 -8.00
C LEU A 57 0.63 -4.82 -8.02
N HIS A 58 1.37 -5.37 -7.05
CA HIS A 58 1.52 -6.82 -6.89
C HIS A 58 0.18 -7.52 -6.69
N SER A 59 -0.68 -7.02 -5.78
CA SER A 59 -2.02 -7.58 -5.54
C SER A 59 -2.93 -7.58 -6.78
N MET A 60 -2.66 -6.67 -7.73
CA MET A 60 -3.41 -6.54 -8.98
C MET A 60 -2.83 -7.40 -10.12
N GLY A 61 -1.73 -8.13 -9.86
CA GLY A 61 -1.00 -8.87 -10.89
C GLY A 61 -0.42 -7.96 -11.97
N LEU A 62 -0.08 -6.72 -11.63
CA LEU A 62 0.53 -5.76 -12.54
C LEU A 62 2.07 -5.83 -12.45
N PRO A 63 2.78 -5.59 -13.57
CA PRO A 63 4.23 -5.52 -13.53
C PRO A 63 4.68 -4.30 -12.70
N LEU A 64 5.88 -4.39 -12.15
CA LEU A 64 6.56 -3.30 -11.44
C LEU A 64 7.56 -2.67 -12.43
N PRO A 65 7.22 -1.52 -13.05
CA PRO A 65 7.99 -1.01 -14.19
C PRO A 65 9.29 -0.31 -13.79
N HIS A 66 9.51 -0.05 -12.48
CA HIS A 66 10.70 0.59 -11.92
C HIS A 66 10.98 0.04 -10.52
N GLU A 67 12.21 0.26 -10.02
CA GLU A 67 12.55 0.06 -8.62
C GLU A 67 11.81 1.11 -7.78
N PHE A 68 11.06 0.66 -6.78
CA PHE A 68 10.42 1.53 -5.78
C PHE A 68 11.35 1.68 -4.58
N ASP A 69 11.29 2.84 -3.91
CA ASP A 69 12.00 3.05 -2.64
C ASP A 69 11.49 2.09 -1.53
N GLY A 70 10.22 1.69 -1.64
CA GLY A 70 9.59 0.70 -0.77
C GLY A 70 9.58 -0.71 -1.36
N HIS A 71 9.05 -1.65 -0.60
CA HIS A 71 9.02 -3.07 -0.95
C HIS A 71 7.59 -3.63 -0.88
N ILE A 72 7.40 -4.82 -1.44
CA ILE A 72 6.12 -5.52 -1.36
C ILE A 72 5.98 -6.10 0.05
N LEU A 73 4.87 -5.80 0.72
CA LEU A 73 4.49 -6.41 2.00
C LEU A 73 3.99 -7.84 1.77
N HIS A 74 4.85 -8.77 1.39
CA HIS A 74 4.47 -10.16 1.08
C HIS A 74 3.73 -10.85 2.25
N GLU A 75 4.12 -10.51 3.47
CA GLU A 75 3.52 -10.98 4.72
C GLU A 75 2.06 -10.53 4.94
N LEU A 76 1.60 -9.52 4.19
CA LEU A 76 0.19 -9.10 4.17
C LEU A 76 -0.71 -10.15 3.52
N PHE A 77 -0.17 -10.97 2.62
CA PHE A 77 -0.93 -11.96 1.87
C PHE A 77 -0.94 -13.30 2.59
N VAL A 78 -2.00 -14.09 2.38
CA VAL A 78 -2.02 -15.49 2.85
C VAL A 78 -0.94 -16.26 2.10
N GLU A 79 -0.18 -17.11 2.80
CA GLU A 79 0.80 -17.98 2.14
C GLU A 79 0.10 -18.85 1.09
N GLU A 80 0.61 -18.84 -0.15
CA GLU A 80 0.18 -19.80 -1.16
C GLU A 80 0.65 -21.18 -0.69
N ARG A 81 -0.27 -21.98 -0.13
CA ARG A 81 -0.05 -23.43 0.01
C ARG A 81 0.21 -23.95 -1.40
N GLY A 82 1.45 -24.39 -1.62
CA GLY A 82 2.00 -24.66 -2.95
C GLY A 82 1.04 -25.39 -3.88
N GLN A 83 0.85 -24.80 -5.06
CA GLN A 83 0.53 -25.40 -6.38
C GLN A 83 -0.59 -26.45 -6.54
N ASP A 84 -1.27 -26.88 -5.48
CA ASP A 84 -2.32 -27.92 -5.53
C ASP A 84 -3.72 -27.39 -5.17
N ASP A 85 -3.89 -26.08 -4.99
CA ASP A 85 -5.24 -25.49 -4.93
C ASP A 85 -5.73 -25.18 -6.36
N PRO A 86 -6.65 -25.98 -6.94
CA PRO A 86 -7.22 -25.70 -8.24
C PRO A 86 -7.93 -24.33 -8.29
N ALA A 87 -8.25 -23.67 -7.16
CA ALA A 87 -8.79 -22.32 -7.14
C ALA A 87 -7.75 -21.20 -7.32
N LEU A 88 -6.45 -21.51 -7.18
CA LEU A 88 -5.31 -20.63 -7.51
C LEU A 88 -4.76 -20.95 -8.91
N THR A 89 -4.73 -22.23 -9.28
CA THR A 89 -4.39 -22.69 -10.65
C THR A 89 -5.51 -22.37 -11.66
N MET A 90 -6.73 -22.13 -11.18
CA MET A 90 -7.81 -21.58 -12.01
C MET A 90 -7.72 -20.05 -12.09
N LYS A 91 -7.16 -19.63 -13.22
CA LYS A 91 -7.65 -18.50 -14.03
C LYS A 91 -7.11 -17.11 -13.64
N ASN A 92 -6.05 -16.73 -14.36
CA ASN A 92 -6.07 -15.59 -15.29
C ASN A 92 -7.29 -15.64 -16.24
N LYS A 93 -8.51 -15.64 -15.69
CA LYS A 93 -9.76 -15.28 -16.35
C LYS A 93 -10.50 -14.29 -15.46
N GLY A 94 -9.76 -13.38 -14.84
CA GLY A 94 -10.30 -12.04 -14.67
C GLY A 94 -10.37 -11.47 -16.08
N THR A 95 -11.59 -11.38 -16.61
CA THR A 95 -12.05 -10.35 -17.57
C THR A 95 -10.94 -9.67 -18.34
N GLU A 96 -10.86 -9.89 -19.65
CA GLU A 96 -10.14 -9.05 -20.61
C GLU A 96 -9.73 -7.69 -20.02
N GLY A 97 -8.47 -7.60 -19.57
CA GLY A 97 -7.86 -6.41 -19.01
C GLY A 97 -8.74 -5.62 -18.03
N GLY A 98 -8.63 -5.87 -16.73
CA GLY A 98 -9.18 -4.94 -15.73
C GLY A 98 -8.77 -3.49 -16.04
N LEU A 99 -9.54 -2.48 -15.63
CA LEU A 99 -9.32 -1.07 -16.02
C LEU A 99 -7.85 -0.62 -15.87
N ALA A 100 -7.17 -1.10 -14.83
CA ALA A 100 -5.76 -0.83 -14.60
C ALA A 100 -4.82 -1.45 -15.65
N GLN A 101 -5.02 -2.72 -16.04
CA GLN A 101 -4.27 -3.36 -17.11
C GLN A 101 -4.48 -2.65 -18.45
N ARG A 102 -5.72 -2.23 -18.75
CA ARG A 102 -6.04 -1.44 -19.96
C ARG A 102 -5.34 -0.08 -19.96
N LYS A 103 -5.35 0.62 -18.83
CA LYS A 103 -4.65 1.90 -18.68
C LYS A 103 -3.13 1.74 -18.79
N LEU A 104 -2.57 0.69 -18.19
CA LEU A 104 -1.14 0.39 -18.28
C LEU A 104 -0.73 0.09 -19.73
N LYS A 105 -1.47 -0.75 -20.44
CA LYS A 105 -1.22 -1.02 -21.87
C LYS A 105 -1.19 0.27 -22.68
N LYS A 106 -2.16 1.16 -22.48
CA LYS A 106 -2.21 2.46 -23.17
C LYS A 106 -1.01 3.37 -22.85
N LEU A 107 -0.46 3.32 -21.63
CA LEU A 107 0.71 4.12 -21.25
C LEU A 107 2.01 3.60 -21.87
N LEU A 108 2.12 2.28 -22.11
CA LEU A 108 3.30 1.64 -22.69
C LEU A 108 3.35 1.69 -24.23
N GLU A 109 2.24 2.04 -24.88
CA GLU A 109 2.12 2.21 -26.34
C GLU A 109 2.59 3.60 -26.84
N VAL A 110 3.03 4.48 -25.93
CA VAL A 110 3.54 5.85 -26.21
C VAL A 110 5.05 5.86 -26.14
#